data_AF-A0A3C1YFM2-F1
#
_entry.id   AF-A0A3C1YFM2-F1
#
_cell.length_a   1.000
_cell.length_b   1.000
_cell.length_c   1.000
_cell.angle_alpha   90.00
_cell.angle_beta   90.00
_cell.angle_gamma   90.00
#
_symmetry.space_group_name_H-M   'P 1'
#
loop_
_entity.id
_entity.type
_entity.pdbx_description
1 polymer ?
#
loop_
_entity_poly.entity_id
_entity_poly.type
_entity_poly.pdbx_seq_one_letter_code
_entity_poly.pdbx_strand_id
1 'polypeptide(L)'
;MTQSLNRSMDQSLKPWYAVAIPHEDIREGRLAEAVFAANLWAVVCGTAPELYLDPEGFFRKTYLTSGLSTVLSLVAGALRRGGETGDRIISLQTAFGGGKTHTLVALWHLAKHAERLQGSPYAEGLREAVGGRLPEKVNGVAVFTNQTCDATQGRKVEGGVHLRTLWDEFAYQLGACLLLLLTLPNWINGNLKA
;
A
#
# COMPACT_ATOMS: atom_id res chain seq x y z
N MET A 1 51.70 33.68 -8.99
CA MET A 1 50.39 34.17 -9.49
C MET A 1 49.34 33.20 -8.99
N THR A 2 48.83 33.44 -7.79
CA THR A 2 47.92 32.52 -7.09
C THR A 2 46.55 33.18 -7.13
N GLN A 3 45.66 32.74 -8.04
CA GLN A 3 44.28 33.20 -8.05
C GLN A 3 43.58 32.64 -6.81
N SER A 4 43.33 33.52 -5.84
CA SER A 4 42.42 33.28 -4.74
C SER A 4 41.00 33.18 -5.30
N LEU A 5 40.39 32.00 -5.22
CA LEU A 5 38.96 31.79 -5.48
C LEU A 5 38.18 32.48 -4.36
N ASN A 6 37.80 33.74 -4.60
CA ASN A 6 36.89 34.49 -3.76
C ASN A 6 35.46 33.93 -3.91
N ARG A 7 35.16 32.82 -3.21
CA ARG A 7 33.80 32.31 -3.08
C ARG A 7 33.09 33.17 -2.03
N SER A 8 32.41 34.21 -2.49
CA SER A 8 31.57 35.07 -1.67
C SER A 8 30.57 34.22 -0.87
N MET A 9 30.82 34.09 0.44
CA MET A 9 29.89 33.57 1.42
C MET A 9 28.85 34.64 1.74
N ASP A 10 27.78 34.71 0.96
CA ASP A 10 26.47 35.16 1.46
C ASP A 10 25.35 34.73 0.51
N GLN A 11 24.84 33.51 0.71
CA GLN A 11 23.52 33.12 0.28
C GLN A 11 22.89 32.42 1.46
N SER A 12 22.49 33.19 2.48
CA SER A 12 21.68 32.66 3.57
C SER A 12 20.43 31.99 2.97
N LEU A 13 20.27 30.69 3.21
CA LEU A 13 19.11 29.95 2.72
C LEU A 13 17.86 30.60 3.30
N LYS A 14 16.92 30.98 2.43
CA LYS A 14 15.63 31.51 2.88
C LYS A 14 14.93 30.45 3.73
N PRO A 15 14.28 30.84 4.83
CA PRO A 15 13.53 29.90 5.65
C PRO A 15 12.39 29.29 4.83
N TRP A 16 12.01 28.04 5.14
CA TRP A 16 11.04 27.29 4.33
C TRP A 16 9.70 28.02 4.15
N TYR A 17 9.22 28.72 5.19
CA TYR A 17 7.96 29.47 5.14
C TYR A 17 8.01 30.69 4.20
N ALA A 18 9.21 31.14 3.79
CA ALA A 18 9.39 32.21 2.82
C ALA A 18 9.46 31.72 1.37
N VAL A 19 9.53 30.40 1.15
CA VAL A 19 9.67 29.77 -0.18
C VAL A 19 8.60 28.73 -0.49
N ALA A 20 7.95 28.17 0.51
CA ALA A 20 6.89 27.18 0.37
C ALA A 20 5.55 27.76 0.84
N ILE A 21 4.53 27.62 0.00
CA ILE A 21 3.16 27.97 0.34
C ILE A 21 2.48 26.69 0.85
N PRO A 22 2.03 26.63 2.12
CA PRO A 22 1.30 25.48 2.64
C PRO A 22 0.02 25.21 1.84
N HIS A 23 -0.42 23.94 1.84
CA HIS A 23 -1.67 23.56 1.18
C HIS A 23 -2.85 24.38 1.73
N GLU A 24 -3.84 24.62 0.89
CA GLU A 24 -5.03 25.42 1.21
C GLU A 24 -5.70 24.98 2.52
N ASP A 25 -5.86 23.67 2.74
CA ASP A 25 -6.46 23.14 3.97
C ASP A 25 -5.70 23.48 5.25
N ILE A 26 -4.37 23.65 5.18
CA ILE A 26 -3.56 24.10 6.32
C ILE A 26 -3.77 25.60 6.53
N ARG A 27 -3.78 26.37 5.44
CA ARG A 27 -3.96 27.83 5.48
C ARG A 27 -5.33 28.23 6.01
N GLU A 28 -6.35 27.42 5.74
CA GLU A 28 -7.73 27.66 6.13
C GLU A 28 -8.12 26.92 7.43
N GLY A 29 -7.17 26.27 8.09
CA GLY A 29 -7.39 25.61 9.39
C GLY A 29 -8.34 24.40 9.33
N ARG A 30 -8.58 23.84 8.15
CA ARG A 30 -9.47 22.67 7.94
C ARG A 30 -8.76 21.33 8.06
N LEU A 31 -7.52 21.32 8.54
CA LEU A 31 -6.68 20.15 8.59
C LEU A 31 -7.08 19.22 9.74
N ALA A 32 -7.82 18.16 9.44
CA ALA A 32 -8.07 17.10 10.42
C ALA A 32 -6.84 16.19 10.53
N GLU A 33 -6.38 15.91 11.76
CA GLU A 33 -5.23 15.01 12.01
C GLU A 33 -5.42 13.61 11.39
N ALA A 34 -6.67 13.15 11.30
CA ALA A 34 -7.05 11.89 10.66
C ALA A 34 -6.65 11.80 9.18
N VAL A 35 -6.43 12.93 8.49
CA VAL A 35 -5.98 12.97 7.09
C VAL A 35 -4.53 12.47 6.95
N PHE A 36 -3.71 12.52 8.00
CA PHE A 36 -2.32 12.06 7.96
C PHE A 36 -2.14 10.58 8.34
N ALA A 37 -3.14 9.99 8.98
CA ALA A 37 -3.10 8.59 9.37
C ALA A 37 -3.59 7.71 8.22
N ALA A 38 -2.64 7.19 7.43
CA ALA A 38 -2.96 6.19 6.41
C ALA A 38 -3.67 4.99 7.07
N ASN A 39 -4.83 4.62 6.52
CA ASN A 39 -5.58 3.42 6.92
C ASN A 39 -5.80 2.56 5.69
N LEU A 40 -5.06 1.46 5.59
CA LEU A 40 -5.13 0.54 4.47
C LEU A 40 -6.53 -0.06 4.29
N TRP A 41 -7.22 -0.41 5.39
CA TRP A 41 -8.55 -1.00 5.29
C TRP A 41 -9.59 0.00 4.77
N ALA A 42 -9.51 1.26 5.21
CA ALA A 42 -10.36 2.31 4.67
C ALA A 42 -10.10 2.54 3.16
N VAL A 43 -8.85 2.40 2.70
CA VAL A 43 -8.53 2.48 1.26
C VAL A 43 -9.17 1.31 0.50
N VAL A 44 -9.07 0.09 1.03
CA VAL A 44 -9.67 -1.11 0.43
C VAL A 44 -11.20 -0.98 0.35
N CYS A 45 -11.84 -0.44 1.38
CA CYS A 45 -13.28 -0.24 1.44
C CYS A 45 -13.78 1.00 0.66
N GLY A 46 -12.89 1.84 0.13
CA GLY A 46 -13.29 3.08 -0.55
C GLY A 46 -13.78 4.20 0.37
N THR A 47 -13.49 4.12 1.67
CA THR A 47 -13.94 5.09 2.70
C THR A 47 -12.83 6.00 3.21
N ALA A 48 -11.59 5.80 2.76
CA ALA A 48 -10.47 6.68 3.09
C ALA A 48 -10.64 8.08 2.46
N PRO A 49 -9.93 9.10 2.96
CA PRO A 49 -9.84 10.40 2.29
C PRO A 49 -9.40 10.25 0.83
N GLU A 50 -9.89 11.13 -0.05
CA GLU A 50 -9.63 11.11 -1.50
C GLU A 50 -8.12 11.00 -1.83
N LEU A 51 -7.28 11.64 -1.01
CA LEU A 51 -5.82 11.56 -1.10
C LEU A 51 -5.28 10.12 -1.18
N TYR A 52 -5.87 9.20 -0.42
CA TYR A 52 -5.42 7.82 -0.36
C TYR A 52 -6.19 6.90 -1.33
N LEU A 53 -7.38 7.32 -1.79
CA LEU A 53 -8.17 6.55 -2.75
C LEU A 53 -7.68 6.74 -4.17
N ASP A 54 -7.25 7.95 -4.53
CA ASP A 54 -6.77 8.24 -5.88
C ASP A 54 -5.31 7.79 -6.05
N PRO A 55 -5.00 6.75 -6.86
CA PRO A 55 -3.64 6.26 -7.04
C PRO A 55 -2.68 7.34 -7.57
N GLU A 56 -3.13 8.19 -8.49
CA GLU A 56 -2.28 9.24 -9.08
C GLU A 56 -2.00 10.36 -8.08
N GLY A 57 -3.02 10.85 -7.38
CA GLY A 57 -2.92 11.83 -6.32
C GLY A 57 -2.06 11.33 -5.15
N PHE A 58 -2.16 10.04 -4.82
CA PHE A 58 -1.32 9.40 -3.81
C PHE A 58 0.16 9.45 -4.21
N PHE A 59 0.53 9.00 -5.42
CA PHE A 59 1.93 9.04 -5.87
C PHE A 59 2.43 10.46 -6.12
N ARG A 60 1.56 11.40 -6.55
CA ARG A 60 1.91 12.82 -6.68
C ARG A 60 2.36 13.45 -5.36
N LYS A 61 1.77 13.04 -4.23
CA LYS A 61 2.08 13.57 -2.90
C LYS A 61 3.00 12.66 -2.08
N THR A 62 3.48 11.55 -2.65
CA THR A 62 4.36 10.60 -1.98
C THR A 62 5.79 10.77 -2.44
N TYR A 63 6.68 11.06 -1.49
CA TYR A 63 8.11 11.00 -1.74
C TYR A 63 8.59 9.55 -1.71
N LEU A 64 9.14 9.08 -2.83
CA LEU A 64 9.66 7.71 -2.95
C LEU A 64 11.06 7.63 -2.34
N THR A 65 11.09 7.32 -1.05
CA THR A 65 12.35 7.02 -0.35
C THR A 65 13.01 5.79 -0.96
N SER A 66 14.33 5.65 -0.79
CA SER A 66 15.06 4.45 -1.22
C SER A 66 14.41 3.16 -0.71
N GLY A 67 14.02 3.13 0.57
CA GLY A 67 13.34 1.97 1.17
C GLY A 67 11.98 1.67 0.54
N LEU A 68 11.15 2.68 0.27
CA LEU A 68 9.85 2.49 -0.40
C LEU A 68 10.06 1.98 -1.84
N SER A 69 11.01 2.58 -2.57
CA SER A 69 11.36 2.15 -3.92
C SER A 69 11.86 0.71 -3.97
N THR A 70 12.71 0.29 -3.03
CA THR A 70 13.17 -1.10 -2.92
C THR A 70 11.99 -2.07 -2.73
N VAL A 71 11.07 -1.76 -1.81
CA VAL A 71 9.91 -2.63 -1.55
C VAL A 71 8.99 -2.69 -2.76
N LEU A 72 8.70 -1.55 -3.40
CA LEU A 72 7.87 -1.49 -4.62
C LEU A 72 8.50 -2.30 -5.77
N SER A 73 9.81 -2.17 -5.96
CA SER A 73 10.55 -2.90 -6.99
C SER A 73 10.49 -4.41 -6.78
N LEU A 74 10.73 -4.86 -5.54
CA LEU A 74 10.68 -6.28 -5.18
C LEU A 74 9.28 -6.88 -5.37
N VAL A 75 8.23 -6.18 -4.91
CA VAL A 75 6.86 -6.66 -5.09
C VAL A 75 6.42 -6.61 -6.55
N ALA A 76 6.76 -5.56 -7.29
CA ALA A 76 6.49 -5.48 -8.73
C ALA A 76 7.15 -6.65 -9.48
N GLY A 77 8.40 -6.98 -9.15
CA GLY A 77 9.10 -8.13 -9.69
C GLY A 77 8.39 -9.46 -9.39
N ALA A 78 7.96 -9.67 -8.15
CA ALA A 78 7.28 -10.88 -7.72
C ALA A 78 5.88 -11.08 -8.32
N LEU A 79 5.18 -9.97 -8.63
CA LEU A 79 3.83 -9.98 -9.21
C LEU A 79 3.82 -10.16 -10.75
N ARG A 80 4.93 -9.96 -11.44
CA ARG A 80 5.03 -10.16 -12.90
C ARG A 80 5.01 -11.65 -13.25
N ARG A 81 4.37 -12.01 -14.37
CA ARG A 81 4.46 -13.36 -14.95
C ARG A 81 5.90 -13.69 -15.32
N GLY A 82 6.38 -14.85 -14.88
CA GLY A 82 7.77 -15.27 -15.05
C GLY A 82 8.78 -14.43 -14.25
N GLY A 83 8.32 -13.63 -13.29
CA GLY A 83 9.17 -12.96 -12.31
C GLY A 83 9.82 -13.94 -11.33
N GLU A 84 10.71 -13.42 -10.49
CA GLU A 84 11.53 -14.23 -9.59
C GLU A 84 10.69 -15.18 -8.71
N THR A 85 11.11 -16.44 -8.66
CA THR A 85 10.46 -17.52 -7.90
C THR A 85 11.16 -17.76 -6.56
N GLY A 86 11.53 -16.67 -5.86
CA GLY A 86 12.13 -16.71 -4.53
C GLY A 86 11.11 -16.55 -3.39
N ASP A 87 11.60 -16.32 -2.18
CA ASP A 87 10.76 -16.06 -1.00
C ASP A 87 9.91 -14.79 -1.18
N ARG A 88 8.59 -14.93 -1.05
CA ARG A 88 7.61 -13.84 -1.28
C ARG A 88 7.06 -13.25 0.02
N ILE A 89 7.76 -13.46 1.12
CA ILE A 89 7.37 -12.95 2.44
C ILE A 89 8.25 -11.73 2.74
N ILE A 90 7.61 -10.57 2.86
CA ILE A 90 8.29 -9.31 3.11
C ILE A 90 7.89 -8.82 4.50
N SER A 91 8.87 -8.70 5.39
CA SER A 91 8.68 -8.08 6.70
C SER A 91 9.07 -6.60 6.63
N LEU A 92 8.09 -5.71 6.81
CA LEU A 92 8.34 -4.27 6.85
C LEU A 92 8.87 -3.87 8.24
N GLN A 93 10.20 -3.86 8.39
CA GLN A 93 10.84 -3.34 9.60
C GLN A 93 11.10 -1.84 9.44
N THR A 94 10.24 -1.01 10.00
CA THR A 94 10.50 0.43 10.15
C THR A 94 10.73 0.72 11.63
N ALA A 95 11.81 1.43 11.98
CA ALA A 95 11.88 2.10 13.28
C ALA A 95 10.66 3.04 13.41
N PHE A 96 10.10 3.12 14.63
CA PHE A 96 8.82 3.73 15.00
C PHE A 96 8.28 4.86 14.10
N GLY A 97 6.98 4.80 13.75
CA GLY A 97 6.27 5.85 12.99
C GLY A 97 6.55 5.92 11.48
N GLY A 98 7.52 5.18 10.96
CA GLY A 98 8.13 5.37 9.63
C GLY A 98 7.38 4.86 8.38
N GLY A 99 6.05 4.90 8.33
CA GLY A 99 5.33 4.77 7.04
C GLY A 99 4.97 3.36 6.56
N LYS A 100 4.92 2.33 7.41
CA LYS A 100 4.46 0.97 7.02
C LYS A 100 3.10 0.98 6.33
N THR A 101 2.11 1.62 6.93
CA THR A 101 0.76 1.68 6.35
C THR A 101 0.76 2.42 5.02
N HIS A 102 1.60 3.46 4.90
CA HIS A 102 1.80 4.18 3.63
C HIS A 102 2.41 3.28 2.55
N THR A 103 3.42 2.47 2.91
CA THR A 103 4.00 1.45 2.03
C THR A 103 2.94 0.43 1.59
N LEU A 104 2.10 -0.05 2.51
CA LEU A 104 1.03 -0.99 2.16
C LEU A 104 -0.01 -0.36 1.22
N VAL A 105 -0.35 0.92 1.40
CA VAL A 105 -1.24 1.65 0.48
C VAL A 105 -0.58 1.82 -0.89
N ALA A 106 0.73 2.10 -0.95
CA ALA A 106 1.47 2.16 -2.21
C ALA A 106 1.45 0.81 -2.94
N LEU A 107 1.63 -0.30 -2.21
CA LEU A 107 1.55 -1.66 -2.73
C LEU A 107 0.13 -2.02 -3.20
N TRP A 108 -0.90 -1.58 -2.48
CA TRP A 108 -2.29 -1.73 -2.89
C TRP A 108 -2.53 -1.05 -4.25
N HIS A 109 -2.09 0.20 -4.40
CA HIS A 109 -2.22 0.94 -5.65
C HIS A 109 -1.42 0.30 -6.79
N LEU A 110 -0.20 -0.16 -6.51
CA LEU A 110 0.63 -0.89 -7.47
C LEU A 110 -0.08 -2.18 -7.96
N ALA A 111 -0.73 -2.93 -7.07
CA ALA A 111 -1.37 -4.19 -7.42
C ALA A 111 -2.73 -4.01 -8.12
N LYS A 112 -3.55 -3.02 -7.70
CA LYS A 112 -4.92 -2.82 -8.20
C LYS A 112 -5.03 -1.83 -9.35
N HIS A 113 -4.10 -0.88 -9.46
CA HIS A 113 -4.20 0.25 -10.39
C HIS A 113 -2.98 0.39 -11.31
N ALA A 114 -2.22 -0.70 -11.52
CA ALA A 114 -1.06 -0.73 -12.40
C ALA A 114 -1.32 -0.13 -13.80
N GLU A 115 -2.45 -0.47 -14.43
CA GLU A 115 -2.81 0.04 -15.76
C GLU A 115 -2.96 1.57 -15.78
N ARG A 116 -3.61 2.13 -14.75
CA ARG A 116 -3.79 3.59 -14.61
C ARG A 116 -2.46 4.29 -14.32
N LEU A 117 -1.60 3.66 -13.53
CA LEU A 117 -0.29 4.19 -13.17
C LEU A 117 0.75 4.11 -14.31
N GLN A 118 0.57 3.20 -15.27
CA GLN A 118 1.50 3.01 -16.39
C GLN A 118 1.62 4.27 -17.27
N GLY A 119 0.51 4.99 -17.48
CA GLY A 119 0.46 6.18 -18.32
C GLY A 119 0.47 7.51 -17.56
N SER A 120 0.42 7.48 -16.22
CA SER A 120 0.29 8.72 -15.43
C SER A 120 1.62 9.46 -15.31
N PRO A 121 1.67 10.79 -15.55
CA PRO A 121 2.86 11.59 -15.29
C PRO A 121 3.20 11.63 -13.79
N TYR A 122 2.21 11.46 -12.92
CA TYR A 122 2.40 11.48 -11.46
C TYR A 122 3.02 10.20 -10.90
N ALA A 123 3.12 9.15 -11.71
CA ALA A 123 3.70 7.86 -11.36
C ALA A 123 5.09 7.64 -11.98
N GLU A 124 5.76 8.69 -12.47
CA GLU A 124 7.10 8.57 -13.06
C GLU A 124 8.12 7.96 -12.10
N GLY A 125 8.22 8.48 -10.86
CA GLY A 125 9.13 7.91 -9.87
C GLY A 125 8.80 6.46 -9.51
N LEU A 126 7.53 6.06 -9.54
CA LEU A 126 7.14 4.66 -9.35
C LEU A 126 7.68 3.81 -10.50
N ARG A 127 7.46 4.25 -11.74
CA ARG A 127 7.96 3.57 -12.94
C ARG A 127 9.48 3.44 -12.90
N GLU A 128 10.19 4.49 -12.50
CA GLU A 128 11.65 4.43 -12.30
C GLU A 128 12.03 3.39 -11.25
N ALA A 129 11.40 3.41 -10.07
CA ALA A 129 11.67 2.47 -8.98
C ALA A 129 11.47 1.00 -9.38
N VAL A 130 10.50 0.70 -10.26
CA VAL A 130 10.23 -0.66 -10.73
C VAL A 130 10.95 -1.01 -12.05
N GLY A 131 11.81 -0.14 -12.58
CA GLY A 131 12.51 -0.37 -13.85
C GLY A 131 11.58 -0.37 -15.08
N GLY A 132 10.58 0.50 -15.08
CA GLY A 132 9.66 0.78 -16.19
C GLY A 132 8.56 -0.26 -16.42
N ARG A 133 8.54 -1.34 -15.63
CA ARG A 133 7.63 -2.47 -15.83
C ARG A 133 6.67 -2.59 -14.64
N LEU A 134 5.45 -2.10 -14.75
CA LEU A 134 4.45 -2.37 -13.71
C LEU A 134 3.99 -3.85 -13.79
N PRO A 135 3.49 -4.43 -12.69
CA PRO A 135 2.91 -5.76 -12.73
C PRO A 135 1.69 -5.80 -13.66
N GLU A 136 1.42 -6.98 -14.24
CA GLU A 136 0.19 -7.20 -15.00
C GLU A 136 -1.02 -7.24 -14.06
N LYS A 137 -2.22 -7.42 -14.64
CA LYS A 137 -3.47 -7.50 -13.88
C LYS A 137 -3.39 -8.56 -12.78
N VAL A 138 -3.39 -8.13 -11.53
CA VAL A 138 -3.43 -8.99 -10.35
C VAL A 138 -4.87 -9.48 -10.12
N ASN A 139 -5.08 -10.79 -10.16
CA ASN A 139 -6.42 -11.40 -10.10
C ASN A 139 -7.10 -11.23 -8.74
N GLY A 140 -6.33 -11.21 -7.66
CA GLY A 140 -6.86 -11.12 -6.30
C GLY A 140 -5.84 -10.50 -5.37
N VAL A 141 -6.31 -9.61 -4.49
CA VAL A 141 -5.51 -9.04 -3.41
C VAL A 141 -6.35 -9.16 -2.17
N ALA A 142 -5.80 -9.78 -1.14
CA ALA A 142 -6.43 -9.86 0.17
C ALA A 142 -5.64 -9.03 1.17
N VAL A 143 -6.36 -8.38 2.07
CA VAL A 143 -5.83 -7.47 3.08
C VAL A 143 -6.38 -7.90 4.42
N PHE A 144 -5.49 -8.14 5.38
CA PHE A 144 -5.86 -8.44 6.75
C PHE A 144 -5.25 -7.42 7.70
N THR A 145 -6.09 -6.82 8.54
CA THR A 145 -5.70 -5.84 9.54
C THR A 145 -6.47 -6.10 10.84
N ASN A 146 -6.19 -5.35 11.90
CA ASN A 146 -7.00 -5.40 13.11
C ASN A 146 -8.45 -4.90 12.90
N GLN A 147 -8.75 -4.23 11.79
CA GLN A 147 -10.09 -3.74 11.45
C GLN A 147 -10.86 -4.70 10.53
N THR A 148 -10.21 -5.72 9.97
CA THR A 148 -10.88 -6.68 9.07
C THR A 148 -11.63 -7.77 9.82
N CYS A 149 -11.17 -8.13 11.01
CA CYS A 149 -11.73 -9.24 11.76
C CYS A 149 -11.53 -9.03 13.26
N ASP A 150 -12.60 -9.15 14.05
CA ASP A 150 -12.49 -9.21 15.50
C ASP A 150 -11.85 -10.54 15.89
N ALA A 151 -10.75 -10.51 16.64
CA ALA A 151 -10.00 -11.71 16.99
C ALA A 151 -10.78 -12.71 17.87
N THR A 152 -11.84 -12.24 18.54
CA THR A 152 -12.67 -13.06 19.45
C THR A 152 -13.99 -13.48 18.83
N GLN A 153 -14.64 -12.58 18.09
CA GLN A 153 -15.97 -12.80 17.54
C GLN A 153 -15.96 -13.09 16.04
N GLY A 154 -14.86 -12.89 15.33
CA GLY A 154 -14.82 -12.95 13.88
C GLY A 154 -15.59 -11.81 13.22
N ARG A 155 -15.94 -11.97 11.94
CA ARG A 155 -16.76 -11.02 11.17
C ARG A 155 -17.93 -11.73 10.51
N LYS A 156 -19.13 -11.12 10.55
CA LYS A 156 -20.27 -11.55 9.73
C LYS A 156 -20.26 -10.74 8.45
N VAL A 157 -20.37 -11.43 7.31
CA VAL A 157 -20.41 -10.81 5.99
C VAL A 157 -21.76 -11.07 5.31
N GLU A 158 -21.98 -10.43 4.17
CA GLU A 158 -23.21 -10.61 3.39
C GLU A 158 -23.47 -12.08 3.07
N GLY A 159 -24.74 -12.46 3.02
CA GLY A 159 -25.14 -13.86 2.83
C GLY A 159 -25.09 -14.73 4.09
N GLY A 160 -24.89 -14.13 5.28
CA GLY A 160 -24.94 -14.84 6.56
C GLY A 160 -23.70 -15.67 6.88
N VAL A 161 -22.66 -15.57 6.05
CA VAL A 161 -21.37 -16.25 6.29
C VAL A 161 -20.67 -15.61 7.48
N HIS A 162 -20.13 -16.45 8.35
CA HIS A 162 -19.40 -16.02 9.53
C HIS A 162 -17.93 -16.43 9.42
N LEU A 163 -17.06 -15.43 9.24
CA LEU A 163 -15.61 -15.58 9.10
C LEU A 163 -15.01 -15.57 10.50
N ARG A 164 -14.42 -16.69 10.94
CA ARG A 164 -13.89 -16.83 12.32
C ARG A 164 -12.38 -16.78 12.38
N THR A 165 -11.72 -17.04 11.26
CA THR A 165 -10.27 -17.15 11.18
C THR A 165 -9.68 -16.21 10.13
N LEU A 166 -8.37 -15.98 10.24
CA LEU A 166 -7.58 -15.31 9.21
C LEU A 166 -7.78 -15.94 7.81
N TRP A 167 -7.86 -17.27 7.77
CA TRP A 167 -7.99 -18.02 6.52
C TRP A 167 -9.36 -17.84 5.88
N ASP A 168 -10.42 -17.78 6.69
CA ASP A 168 -11.77 -17.49 6.20
C ASP A 168 -11.81 -16.10 5.55
N GLU A 169 -11.14 -15.12 6.17
CA GLU A 169 -11.07 -13.75 5.66
C GLU A 169 -10.33 -13.69 4.30
N PHE A 170 -9.20 -14.37 4.17
CA PHE A 170 -8.49 -14.45 2.89
C PHE A 170 -9.28 -15.17 1.81
N ALA A 171 -9.91 -16.30 2.14
CA ALA A 171 -10.70 -17.04 1.18
C ALA A 171 -11.92 -16.24 0.72
N TYR A 172 -12.58 -15.52 1.63
CA TYR A 172 -13.69 -14.64 1.29
C TYR A 172 -13.25 -13.53 0.35
N GLN A 173 -12.16 -12.81 0.67
CA GLN A 173 -11.67 -11.69 -0.15
C GLN A 173 -11.15 -12.12 -1.53
N LEU A 174 -10.56 -13.32 -1.64
CA LEU A 174 -10.07 -13.86 -2.92
C LEU A 174 -11.16 -14.55 -3.76
N GLY A 175 -12.42 -14.52 -3.31
CA GLY A 175 -13.54 -15.12 -4.04
C GLY A 175 -13.62 -16.65 -3.92
N ALA A 176 -12.86 -17.26 -3.00
CA ALA A 176 -12.89 -18.69 -2.71
C ALA A 176 -14.02 -19.08 -1.74
N CYS A 177 -15.00 -18.19 -1.49
CA CYS A 177 -16.10 -18.43 -0.56
C CYS A 177 -16.91 -19.71 -0.87
N LEU A 178 -16.94 -20.14 -2.14
CA LEU A 178 -17.58 -21.41 -2.54
C LEU A 178 -16.75 -22.65 -2.17
N LEU A 179 -15.42 -22.55 -2.08
CA LEU A 179 -14.53 -23.69 -1.84
C LEU A 179 -14.49 -24.09 -0.35
N LEU A 180 -14.54 -23.13 0.58
CA LEU A 180 -14.55 -23.41 2.03
C LEU A 180 -15.84 -24.12 2.48
N LEU A 181 -16.99 -23.75 1.90
CA LEU A 181 -18.26 -24.44 2.16
C LEU A 181 -18.27 -25.89 1.66
N LEU A 182 -17.40 -26.25 0.69
CA LEU A 182 -17.25 -27.61 0.17
C LEU A 182 -16.16 -28.42 0.89
N THR A 183 -15.19 -27.79 1.56
CA THR A 183 -14.13 -28.50 2.30
C THR A 183 -14.45 -28.71 3.77
N LEU A 184 -15.24 -27.84 4.41
CA LEU A 184 -15.68 -28.03 5.81
C LEU A 184 -16.56 -29.28 6.06
N PRO A 185 -17.47 -29.72 5.16
CA PRO A 185 -18.25 -30.94 5.37
C PRO A 185 -17.39 -32.22 5.29
N ASN A 186 -16.28 -32.18 4.54
CA ASN A 186 -15.41 -33.33 4.33
C ASN A 186 -14.32 -33.46 5.41
N TRP A 187 -13.94 -32.36 6.07
CA TRP A 187 -12.93 -32.38 7.13
C TRP A 187 -13.50 -32.86 8.48
N ILE A 188 -14.79 -32.60 8.75
CA ILE A 188 -15.45 -32.99 10.01
C ILE A 188 -15.83 -34.49 10.02
N ASN A 189 -15.93 -35.15 8.87
CA ASN A 189 -16.28 -36.58 8.75
C ASN A 189 -15.12 -37.52 8.39
N GLY A 190 -13.88 -36.99 8.34
CA GLY A 190 -12.69 -37.77 8.05
C GLY A 190 -12.24 -38.61 9.24
N ASN A 191 -12.84 -39.79 9.44
CA ASN A 191 -12.27 -40.86 10.25
C ASN A 191 -10.86 -41.20 9.71
N LEU A 192 -9.83 -40.74 10.43
CA LEU A 192 -8.48 -41.28 10.35
C LEU A 192 -8.52 -42.75 10.77
N LYS A 193 -8.55 -43.66 9.79
CA LYS A 193 -8.08 -45.03 9.99
C LYS A 193 -6.79 -45.21 9.19
N ALA A 194 -5.71 -45.38 9.97
CA ALA A 194 -4.39 -45.96 9.70
C ALA A 194 -3.71 -45.60 8.37
#